data_AF-A0A143PNJ6-F1
#
_entry.id   AF-A0A143PNJ6-F1
#
_cell.length_a   1.000
_cell.length_b   1.000
_cell.length_c   1.000
_cell.angle_alpha   90.00
_cell.angle_beta   90.00
_cell.angle_gamma   90.00
#
_symmetry.space_group_name_H-M   'P 1'
#
loop_
_entity.id
_entity.type
_entity.pdbx_description
1 polymer ?
#
loop_
_entity_poly.entity_id
_entity_poly.type
_entity_poly.pdbx_seq_one_letter_code
_entity_poly.pdbx_strand_id
1 'polypeptide(L)'
;MGFLWPFHAIHHSVEEMDWLAGSRLHLVDVILTRGLTYVPIFLLGFSRPALLVYVFLVAAQATFIHANVRWTLTPLRRLVAWGQGQYLVLEA
;
A
#
# COMPACT_ATOMS: atom_id res chain seq x y z
N MET A 1 -9.77 -11.43 17.78
CA MET A 1 -9.23 -11.52 16.40
C MET A 1 -10.22 -12.27 15.52
N GLY A 2 -10.59 -11.72 14.36
CA GLY A 2 -11.53 -12.35 13.42
C GLY A 2 -10.86 -13.30 12.43
N PHE A 3 -11.64 -13.98 11.60
CA PHE A 3 -11.18 -15.03 10.66
C PHE A 3 -10.11 -14.56 9.65
N LEU A 4 -10.12 -13.31 9.22
CA LEU A 4 -9.17 -12.78 8.24
C LEU A 4 -7.81 -12.37 8.84
N TRP A 5 -7.74 -12.27 10.17
CA TRP A 5 -6.54 -11.80 10.87
C TRP A 5 -5.31 -12.69 10.65
N PRO A 6 -5.39 -14.04 10.68
CA PRO A 6 -4.21 -14.88 10.50
C PRO A 6 -3.52 -14.69 9.14
N PHE A 7 -4.27 -14.42 8.07
CA PHE A 7 -3.71 -14.13 6.75
C PHE A 7 -3.02 -12.77 6.73
N HIS A 8 -3.70 -11.76 7.27
CA HIS A 8 -3.20 -10.40 7.33
C HIS A 8 -2.02 -10.22 8.30
N ALA A 9 -1.91 -11.07 9.33
CA ALA A 9 -0.79 -11.06 10.25
C ALA A 9 0.55 -11.36 9.57
N ILE A 10 0.56 -12.10 8.45
CA ILE A 10 1.77 -12.32 7.64
C ILE A 10 2.26 -11.00 7.04
N HIS A 11 1.35 -10.14 6.62
CA HIS A 11 1.71 -8.82 6.11
C HIS A 11 2.32 -7.93 7.19
N HIS A 12 1.81 -8.02 8.42
CA HIS A 12 2.33 -7.28 9.57
C HIS A 12 3.52 -7.93 10.27
N SER A 13 4.05 -9.05 9.76
CA SER A 13 5.21 -9.73 10.36
C SER A 13 6.55 -9.07 10.03
N VAL A 14 6.54 -7.91 9.38
CA VAL A 14 7.76 -7.19 8.99
C VAL A 14 8.40 -6.54 10.21
N GLU A 15 9.62 -6.95 10.52
CA GLU A 15 10.40 -6.40 11.64
C GLU A 15 11.02 -5.05 11.30
N GLU A 16 11.54 -4.89 10.08
CA GLU A 16 12.20 -3.67 9.60
C GLU A 16 11.48 -3.09 8.38
N MET A 17 11.13 -1.80 8.44
CA MET A 17 10.39 -1.11 7.39
C MET A 17 11.31 -0.72 6.24
N ASP A 18 11.25 -1.49 5.15
CA ASP A 18 11.88 -1.17 3.88
C ASP A 18 10.84 -1.04 2.76
N TRP A 19 11.28 -0.59 1.58
CA TRP A 19 10.45 -0.44 0.39
C TRP A 19 9.80 -1.75 -0.11
N LEU A 20 10.27 -2.91 0.35
CA LEU A 20 9.70 -4.23 0.04
C LEU A 20 8.72 -4.71 1.12
N ALA A 21 8.59 -4.02 2.25
CA ALA A 21 7.67 -4.37 3.33
C ALA A 21 6.23 -4.56 2.81
N GLY A 22 5.80 -3.68 1.90
CA GLY A 22 4.48 -3.75 1.26
C GLY A 22 4.25 -4.99 0.36
N SER A 23 5.32 -5.71 -0.01
CA SER A 23 5.28 -6.87 -0.93
C SER A 23 5.20 -8.22 -0.22
N ARG A 24 5.42 -8.27 1.11
CA ARG A 24 5.21 -9.46 1.92
C ARG A 24 3.71 -9.61 2.18
N LEU A 25 3.05 -10.41 1.34
CA LEU A 25 1.61 -10.62 1.38
C LEU A 25 1.30 -12.12 1.29
N HIS A 26 0.25 -12.54 1.98
CA HIS A 26 -0.32 -13.87 1.76
C HIS A 26 -1.02 -13.93 0.41
N LEU A 27 -0.94 -15.06 -0.30
CA LEU A 27 -1.54 -15.20 -1.65
C LEU A 27 -3.04 -14.88 -1.66
N VAL A 28 -3.77 -15.32 -0.63
CA VAL A 28 -5.21 -15.03 -0.47
C VAL A 28 -5.46 -13.53 -0.32
N ASP A 29 -4.60 -12.82 0.42
CA ASP A 29 -4.73 -11.37 0.59
C ASP A 29 -4.54 -10.65 -0.75
N VAL A 30 -3.55 -11.08 -1.55
CA VAL A 30 -3.32 -10.53 -2.89
C VAL A 30 -4.53 -10.77 -3.79
N ILE A 31 -5.04 -12.00 -3.85
CA ILE A 31 -6.18 -12.34 -4.71
C ILE A 31 -7.43 -11.57 -4.30
N LEU A 32 -7.74 -11.50 -3.00
CA LEU A 32 -8.91 -10.79 -2.51
C LEU A 32 -8.80 -9.30 -2.76
N THR A 33 -7.70 -8.66 -2.36
CA THR A 33 -7.52 -7.21 -2.51
C THR A 33 -7.44 -6.78 -3.97
N ARG A 34 -6.65 -7.48 -4.80
CA ARG A 34 -6.52 -7.19 -6.22
C ARG A 34 -7.78 -7.57 -7.00
N GLY A 35 -8.41 -8.69 -6.68
CA GLY A 35 -9.65 -9.14 -7.31
C GLY A 35 -10.79 -8.15 -7.09
N LEU A 36 -11.02 -7.75 -5.83
CA LEU A 36 -12.05 -6.75 -5.49
C LEU A 36 -11.78 -5.37 -6.09
N THR A 37 -10.57 -5.11 -6.56
CA THR A 37 -10.19 -3.87 -7.23
C THR A 37 -10.32 -4.00 -8.76
N TYR A 38 -9.64 -4.98 -9.35
CA TYR A 38 -9.52 -5.11 -10.81
C TYR A 38 -10.79 -5.66 -11.46
N VAL A 39 -11.54 -6.54 -10.79
CA VAL A 39 -12.79 -7.08 -11.34
C VAL A 39 -13.81 -5.96 -11.57
N PRO A 40 -14.13 -5.08 -10.60
CA PRO A 40 -15.01 -3.95 -10.86
C PRO A 40 -14.49 -2.99 -11.94
N ILE A 41 -13.21 -2.65 -11.94
CA ILE A 41 -12.61 -1.76 -12.96
C ILE A 41 -12.79 -2.35 -14.36
N PHE A 42 -12.58 -3.67 -14.50
CA PHE A 42 -12.78 -4.36 -15.77
C PHE A 42 -14.26 -4.40 -16.18
N LEU A 43 -15.16 -4.74 -15.26
CA LEU A 43 -16.60 -4.81 -15.52
C LEU A 43 -17.21 -3.45 -15.86
N LEU A 44 -16.69 -2.36 -15.30
CA LEU A 44 -17.10 -0.99 -15.61
C LEU A 44 -16.57 -0.49 -16.96
N GLY A 45 -15.76 -1.28 -17.67
CA GLY A 45 -15.31 -0.96 -19.03
C GLY A 45 -14.21 0.11 -19.10
N PHE A 46 -13.42 0.30 -18.05
CA PHE A 46 -12.29 1.23 -18.10
C PHE A 46 -11.25 0.82 -19.14
N SER A 47 -10.61 1.82 -19.75
CA SER A 47 -9.62 1.59 -20.80
C SER A 47 -8.34 0.95 -20.24
N ARG A 48 -7.64 0.16 -21.07
CA ARG A 48 -6.34 -0.43 -20.73
C ARG A 48 -5.31 0.61 -20.25
N PRO A 49 -5.16 1.77 -20.91
CA PRO A 49 -4.27 2.83 -20.42
C PRO A 49 -4.66 3.34 -19.02
N ALA A 50 -5.96 3.52 -18.73
CA ALA A 50 -6.41 3.97 -17.42
C ALA A 50 -6.04 2.96 -16.32
N LEU A 51 -6.20 1.66 -16.58
CA LEU A 51 -5.79 0.61 -15.65
C LEU A 51 -4.27 0.62 -15.43
N LEU A 52 -3.46 0.80 -16.47
CA LEU A 52 -2.00 0.86 -16.34
C LEU A 52 -1.56 2.07 -15.52
N VAL A 53 -2.15 3.24 -15.76
CA VAL A 53 -1.91 4.45 -14.96
C VAL A 53 -2.30 4.21 -13.50
N TYR A 54 -3.47 3.60 -13.25
CA TYR A 54 -3.90 3.24 -11.91
C TYR A 54 -2.91 2.32 -11.20
N VAL A 55 -2.49 1.23 -11.85
CA VAL A 55 -1.52 0.26 -11.29
C VAL A 55 -0.19 0.95 -10.97
N PHE A 56 0.31 1.78 -11.89
CA PHE A 56 1.54 2.54 -11.68
C PHE A 56 1.44 3.48 -10.47
N LEU A 57 0.37 4.27 -10.38
CA LEU A 57 0.18 5.22 -9.29
C LEU A 57 0.05 4.52 -7.94
N VAL A 58 -0.72 3.44 -7.86
CA VAL A 58 -0.88 2.66 -6.62
C VAL A 58 0.42 1.96 -6.23
N ALA A 59 1.16 1.39 -7.18
CA ALA A 59 2.44 0.77 -6.89
C ALA A 59 3.47 1.80 -6.41
N ALA A 60 3.58 2.94 -7.10
CA ALA A 60 4.46 4.03 -6.71
C ALA A 60 4.11 4.57 -5.31
N GLN A 61 2.83 4.81 -5.04
CA GLN A 61 2.36 5.26 -3.73
C GLN A 61 2.68 4.22 -2.64
N ALA A 62 2.34 2.95 -2.86
CA ALA A 62 2.56 1.87 -1.90
C ALA A 62 4.05 1.71 -1.56
N THR A 63 4.93 1.71 -2.57
CA THR A 63 6.37 1.67 -2.34
C THR A 63 6.85 2.93 -1.59
N PHE A 64 6.34 4.10 -1.97
CA PHE A 64 6.77 5.37 -1.38
C PHE A 64 6.37 5.52 0.10
N ILE A 65 5.20 5.05 0.52
CA ILE A 65 4.79 5.08 1.94
C ILE A 65 5.63 4.13 2.82
N HIS A 66 6.27 3.11 2.22
CA HIS A 66 7.20 2.20 2.89
C HIS A 66 8.66 2.56 2.66
N ALA A 67 8.94 3.59 1.85
CA ALA A 67 10.30 4.04 1.63
C ALA A 67 10.79 4.80 2.88
N ASN A 68 11.94 4.39 3.42
CA ASN A 68 12.56 5.05 4.57
C ASN A 68 13.22 6.38 4.15
N VAL A 69 12.41 7.31 3.66
CA VAL A 69 12.82 8.57 3.06
C VAL A 69 12.25 9.72 3.90
N ARG A 70 13.15 10.59 4.39
CA ARG A 70 12.80 11.74 5.23
C ARG A 70 12.45 12.96 4.38
N TRP A 71 11.18 13.15 4.01
CA TRP A 71 10.72 14.31 3.22
C TRP A 71 9.65 15.13 3.97
N THR A 72 9.68 16.46 3.81
CA THR A 72 8.72 17.40 4.44
C THR A 72 7.75 17.98 3.40
N LEU A 73 6.71 17.22 3.03
CA LEU A 73 5.67 17.66 2.09
C LEU A 73 4.48 18.34 2.80
N THR A 74 4.76 19.41 3.53
CA THR A 74 3.79 20.13 4.38
C THR A 74 2.48 20.55 3.68
N PRO A 75 2.47 21.04 2.42
CA PRO A 75 1.23 21.45 1.75
C PRO A 75 0.35 20.27 1.31
N LEU A 76 0.96 19.12 0.97
CA LEU A 76 0.26 17.95 0.41
C LEU A 76 -0.27 17.00 1.49
N ARG A 77 0.12 17.21 2.75
CA ARG A 77 -0.26 16.38 3.91
C ARG A 77 -1.78 16.26 4.12
N ARG A 78 -2.59 17.19 3.60
CA ARG A 78 -4.06 17.19 3.76
C ARG A 78 -4.82 16.49 2.63
N LEU A 79 -4.19 16.27 1.48
CA LEU A 79 -4.84 15.73 0.28
C LEU A 79 -4.57 14.24 0.07
N VAL A 80 -3.48 13.73 0.66
CA VAL A 80 -3.05 12.34 0.54
C VAL A 80 -3.27 11.67 1.89
N ALA A 81 -3.97 10.52 1.91
CA ALA A 81 -4.10 9.68 3.10
C ALA A 81 -2.72 9.08 3.46
N TRP A 82 -1.87 9.89 4.09
CA TRP A 82 -0.50 9.57 4.47
C TRP A 82 -0.43 9.01 5.89
N GLY A 83 0.39 7.97 6.11
CA GLY A 83 0.64 7.38 7.42
C GLY A 83 1.36 8.36 8.36
N GLN A 84 0.77 8.64 9.51
CA GLN A 84 1.33 9.53 10.54
C GLN A 84 2.41 8.80 11.32
N GLY A 85 3.67 8.81 10.85
CA GLY A 85 4.75 8.09 11.52
C GLY A 85 6.14 8.51 11.10
N GLN A 86 6.50 9.79 11.24
CA GLN A 86 7.86 10.28 10.94
C GLN A 86 8.51 11.07 12.09
N TYR A 87 7.95 11.01 13.30
CA TYR A 87 8.50 11.73 14.47
C TYR A 87 9.39 10.87 15.38
N LEU A 88 9.51 9.54 15.16
CA LEU A 88 10.23 8.65 16.09
C LEU A 88 11.65 8.25 15.65
N VAL A 89 12.14 8.69 14.48
CA VAL A 89 13.53 8.38 14.04
C VAL A 89 14.56 9.37 14.58
N LEU A 90 14.26 10.04 15.69
CA LEU A 90 15.19 10.91 16.42
C LEU A 90 15.46 10.46 17.86
N GLU A 91 14.82 9.38 18.33
CA GLU A 91 14.99 8.85 19.70
C GLU A 91 15.21 7.32 19.73
N ALA A 92 16.02 6.80 18.83
CA ALA A 92 16.57 5.44 18.89
C ALA A 92 18.05 5.45 18.48
#